data_AF-A0A0G1VV99-F1
#
_entry.id   AF-A0A0G1VV99-F1
#
_cell.length_a   1.000
_cell.length_b   1.000
_cell.length_c   1.000
_cell.angle_alpha   90.00
_cell.angle_beta   90.00
_cell.angle_gamma   90.00
#
_symmetry.space_group_name_H-M   'P 1'
#
loop_
_entity.id
_entity.type
_entity.pdbx_description
1 polymer ?
#
loop_
_entity_poly.entity_id
_entity_poly.type
_entity_poly.pdbx_seq_one_letter_code
_entity_poly.pdbx_strand_id
1 'polypeptide(L)'
;MSGISETIGIRHLGNSKSYIVSWQNRKQGVLSYTKLETPASSYEVGYDSNGRGYCTCKGFQFRSSCIHLTDFLELAPSLTDLRPQTSKTIPRYPRELFLDAVRKIEDRISKTTYRTLVAGSFRRGAAMIRDLDFVTNATTDSVIEEFRSDGINVTVQGQSVCRFDIGDTISFQVDVLCTDLDCFGSALLHATGSREFNIYLRQVAKSLGLKLNRHGLFHRDDNLRVAGATEEEVLRCLGFGMVPPSERCFDSAVKEQPWRVHKI
;
A
#
# COMPACT_ATOMS: atom_id res chain seq x y z
N MET A 1 10.02 30.22 29.36
CA MET A 1 11.45 30.12 28.99
C MET A 1 11.51 29.50 27.61
N SER A 2 11.80 30.32 26.60
CA SER A 2 11.90 29.96 25.18
C SER A 2 13.02 28.93 24.97
N GLY A 3 12.64 27.70 24.66
CA GLY A 3 13.60 26.65 24.30
C GLY A 3 14.34 27.05 23.04
N ILE A 4 15.66 27.20 23.14
CA ILE A 4 16.53 27.47 21.99
C ILE A 4 16.41 26.28 21.05
N SER A 5 15.91 26.49 19.83
CA SER A 5 15.86 25.46 18.80
C SER A 5 17.28 25.10 18.38
N GLU A 6 17.77 23.94 18.82
CA GLU A 6 19.08 23.42 18.44
C GLU A 6 19.03 23.01 16.96
N THR A 7 19.79 23.70 16.11
CA THR A 7 19.84 23.41 14.67
C THR A 7 20.72 22.18 14.44
N ILE A 8 20.18 21.19 13.75
CA ILE A 8 20.88 19.95 13.38
C ILE A 8 21.69 20.18 12.10
N GLY A 9 21.12 20.88 11.12
CA GLY A 9 21.80 21.22 9.88
C GLY A 9 20.85 21.48 8.71
N ILE A 10 21.41 21.60 7.51
CA ILE A 10 20.65 21.74 6.27
C ILE A 10 20.55 20.37 5.58
N ARG A 11 19.34 19.98 5.18
CA ARG A 11 19.07 18.73 4.45
C ARG A 11 18.46 19.05 3.09
N HIS A 12 18.90 18.32 2.07
CA HIS A 12 18.38 18.43 0.71
C HIS A 12 17.46 17.24 0.42
N LEU A 13 16.15 17.47 0.34
CA LEU A 13 15.13 16.42 0.24
C LEU A 13 14.27 16.59 -1.01
N GLY A 14 14.18 15.52 -1.82
CA GLY A 14 13.34 15.47 -3.03
C GLY A 14 13.92 16.29 -4.19
N ASN A 15 13.07 16.75 -5.11
CA ASN A 15 13.45 17.55 -6.29
C ASN A 15 13.95 18.95 -5.88
N SER A 16 15.19 19.01 -5.36
CA SER A 16 15.96 20.23 -5.12
C SER A 16 15.50 21.15 -3.98
N LYS A 17 14.75 20.64 -2.99
CA LYS A 17 14.31 21.46 -1.84
C LYS A 17 15.25 21.31 -0.66
N SER A 18 15.65 22.45 -0.10
CA SER A 18 16.57 22.52 1.04
C SER A 18 15.82 22.95 2.31
N TYR A 19 16.08 22.25 3.41
CA TYR A 19 15.42 22.44 4.69
C TYR A 19 16.45 22.69 5.77
N ILE A 20 16.22 23.69 6.62
CA ILE A 20 16.87 23.76 7.93
C ILE A 20 16.12 22.78 8.83
N VAL A 21 16.87 21.85 9.43
CA VAL A 21 16.34 20.89 10.39
C VAL A 21 16.79 21.29 11.78
N SER A 22 15.85 21.42 12.71
CA SER A 22 16.13 21.76 14.10
C SER A 22 15.27 20.95 15.06
N TRP A 23 15.76 20.78 16.29
CA TRP A 23 14.95 20.24 17.37
C TRP A 23 13.87 21.24 17.76
N GLN A 24 12.62 20.82 17.59
CA GLN A 24 11.49 21.53 18.17
C GLN A 24 11.25 21.08 19.61
N ASN A 25 11.35 19.77 19.86
CA ASN A 25 11.38 19.20 21.20
C ASN A 25 12.26 17.94 21.23
N ARG A 26 13.49 18.08 21.71
CA ARG A 26 14.45 16.97 21.80
C ARG A 26 14.01 15.85 22.72
N LYS A 27 13.30 16.15 23.81
CA LYS A 27 12.80 15.14 24.77
C LYS A 27 11.67 14.29 24.18
N GLN A 28 10.84 14.90 23.32
CA GLN A 28 9.72 14.21 22.66
C GLN A 28 10.09 13.66 21.28
N GLY A 29 11.33 13.86 20.83
CA GLY A 29 11.75 13.44 19.49
C GLY A 29 11.02 14.14 18.37
N VAL A 30 10.79 15.45 18.48
CA VAL A 30 10.10 16.26 17.45
C VAL A 30 11.11 17.17 16.74
N LEU A 31 11.21 17.01 15.42
CA LEU A 31 12.01 17.84 14.52
C LEU A 31 11.12 18.83 13.76
N SER A 32 11.66 20.02 13.52
CA SER A 32 11.10 21.00 12.60
C SER A 32 11.92 21.03 11.31
N TYR A 33 11.24 20.93 10.17
CA TYR A 33 11.80 21.08 8.83
C TYR A 33 11.33 22.39 8.24
N THR A 34 12.18 23.41 8.26
CA THR A 34 11.86 24.75 7.73
C THR A 34 12.45 24.92 6.34
N LYS A 35 11.61 25.19 5.34
CA LYS A 35 12.09 25.35 3.95
C LYS A 35 12.92 26.62 3.80
N LEU A 36 14.16 26.51 3.30
CA LEU A 36 15.07 27.66 3.15
C LEU A 36 14.51 28.77 2.27
N GLU A 37 13.91 28.40 1.14
CA GLU A 37 13.34 29.36 0.18
C GLU A 37 12.05 30.02 0.68
N THR A 38 11.38 29.42 1.67
CA THR A 38 10.05 29.84 2.14
C THR A 38 9.94 29.52 3.63
N PRO A 39 10.59 30.32 4.51
CA PRO A 39 10.70 30.01 5.93
C PRO A 39 9.36 29.91 6.67
N ALA A 40 8.29 30.53 6.14
CA ALA A 40 6.92 30.39 6.64
C ALA A 40 6.34 28.97 6.46
N SER A 41 7.00 28.10 5.69
CA SER A 41 6.64 26.69 5.51
C SER A 41 7.56 25.80 6.34
N SER A 42 7.17 25.59 7.61
CA SER A 42 7.78 24.60 8.49
C SER A 42 6.89 23.37 8.63
N TYR A 43 7.51 22.20 8.77
CA TYR A 43 6.82 20.94 9.03
C TYR A 43 7.33 20.31 10.32
N GLU A 44 6.41 19.97 11.21
CA GLU A 44 6.73 19.19 12.39
C GLU A 44 6.74 17.72 12.00
N VAL A 45 7.76 17.00 12.45
CA VAL A 45 7.97 15.59 12.15
C VAL A 45 8.41 14.89 13.42
N GLY A 46 7.73 13.80 13.75
CA GLY A 46 8.04 13.01 14.93
C GLY A 46 7.16 11.78 15.02
N TYR A 47 7.16 11.18 16.20
CA TYR A 47 6.30 10.05 16.54
C TYR A 47 5.40 10.46 17.71
N ASP A 48 4.12 10.08 17.63
CA ASP A 48 3.21 10.27 18.76
C ASP A 48 3.51 9.26 19.89
N SER A 49 2.83 9.40 21.02
CA SER A 49 2.97 8.49 22.17
C SER A 49 2.57 7.03 21.85
N ASN A 50 1.95 6.79 20.69
CA ASN A 50 1.57 5.47 20.20
C ASN A 50 2.46 4.96 19.06
N GLY A 51 3.50 5.68 18.64
CA GLY A 51 4.45 5.21 17.63
C GLY A 51 4.03 5.42 16.21
N ARG A 52 2.99 6.20 16.00
CA ARG A 52 2.60 6.61 14.68
C ARG A 52 3.46 7.81 14.35
N GLY A 53 4.33 7.61 13.35
CA GLY A 53 5.03 8.72 12.74
C GLY A 53 4.00 9.70 12.21
N TYR A 54 4.25 10.99 12.38
CA TYR A 54 3.42 12.04 11.83
C TYR A 54 4.29 13.10 11.17
N CYS A 55 3.71 13.77 10.19
CA CYS A 55 4.29 14.95 9.61
C CYS A 55 3.17 15.92 9.20
N THR A 56 3.36 17.22 9.47
CA THR A 56 2.37 18.25 9.10
C THR A 56 2.44 18.66 7.62
N CYS A 57 3.29 18.01 6.81
CA CYS A 57 3.37 18.28 5.38
C CYS A 57 2.18 17.66 4.62
N LYS A 58 1.74 18.32 3.54
CA LYS A 58 0.66 17.82 2.68
C LYS A 58 0.93 16.40 2.17
N GLY A 59 2.18 16.07 1.85
CA GLY A 59 2.56 14.74 1.37
C GLY A 59 2.21 13.63 2.36
N PHE A 60 2.41 13.88 3.65
CA PHE A 60 2.08 12.94 4.72
C PHE A 60 0.57 12.81 4.91
N GLN A 61 -0.18 13.91 4.84
CA GLN A 61 -1.64 13.90 4.93
C GLN A 61 -2.29 12.99 3.86
N PHE A 62 -1.75 12.95 2.65
CA PHE A 62 -2.31 12.15 1.55
C PHE A 62 -1.88 10.68 1.53
N ARG A 63 -0.74 10.33 2.14
CA ARG A 63 -0.11 8.99 1.96
C ARG A 63 0.34 8.32 3.26
N SER A 64 0.14 9.00 4.40
CA SER A 64 0.65 8.59 5.72
C SER A 64 2.14 8.25 5.71
N SER A 65 2.89 8.85 4.78
CA SER A 65 4.33 8.67 4.59
C SER A 65 4.87 9.85 3.78
N CYS A 66 6.07 10.34 4.14
CA CYS A 66 6.73 11.44 3.45
C CYS A 66 8.26 11.30 3.55
N ILE A 67 8.97 12.08 2.71
CA ILE A 67 10.43 12.12 2.74
C ILE A 67 10.98 12.67 4.05
N HIS A 68 10.29 13.62 4.69
CA HIS A 68 10.70 14.20 5.96
C HIS A 68 10.67 13.18 7.10
N LEU A 69 9.67 12.28 7.12
CA LEU A 69 9.62 11.20 8.12
C LEU A 69 10.69 10.13 7.86
N THR A 70 11.08 9.92 6.60
CA THR A 70 12.18 9.00 6.26
C THR A 70 13.52 9.61 6.71
N ASP A 71 13.75 10.88 6.39
CA ASP A 71 14.94 11.64 6.80
C ASP A 71 15.08 11.74 8.32
N PHE A 72 13.96 11.93 9.03
CA PHE A 72 13.91 11.94 10.49
C PHE A 72 14.52 10.67 11.09
N LEU A 73 14.20 9.49 10.52
CA LEU A 73 14.72 8.21 11.01
C LEU A 73 16.23 8.07 10.82
N GLU A 74 16.80 8.71 9.80
CA GLU A 74 18.25 8.74 9.59
C GLU A 74 18.97 9.69 10.55
N LEU A 75 18.34 10.83 10.88
CA LEU A 75 18.94 11.87 11.72
C LEU A 75 18.90 11.53 13.22
N ALA A 76 17.92 10.74 13.64
CA ALA A 76 17.74 10.38 15.04
C ALA A 76 17.69 8.86 15.24
N PRO A 77 18.77 8.13 14.89
CA PRO A 77 18.79 6.68 14.98
C PRO A 77 18.67 6.20 16.43
N SER A 78 19.05 6.99 17.44
CA SER A 78 18.84 6.68 18.87
C SER A 78 17.43 7.00 19.39
N LEU A 79 16.59 7.70 18.62
CA LEU A 79 15.16 7.88 18.92
C LEU A 79 14.30 6.79 18.26
N THR A 80 14.93 5.81 17.59
CA THR A 80 14.26 4.57 17.19
C THR A 80 13.72 3.78 18.40
N ASP A 81 14.30 3.99 19.59
CA ASP A 81 13.81 3.44 20.87
C ASP A 81 12.55 4.14 21.40
N LEU A 82 12.22 5.34 20.89
CA LEU A 82 10.94 6.00 21.15
C LEU A 82 9.84 5.55 20.19
N ARG A 83 10.08 4.53 19.35
CA ARG A 83 9.00 3.77 18.75
C ARG A 83 8.33 3.03 19.92
N PRO A 84 7.13 3.43 20.39
CA PRO A 84 6.28 2.54 21.14
C PRO A 84 6.18 1.24 20.34
N GLN A 85 6.37 0.12 21.02
CA GLN A 85 6.31 -1.22 20.44
C GLN A 85 4.87 -1.58 20.03
N THR A 86 4.22 -0.75 19.23
CA THR A 86 2.80 -0.84 18.89
C THR A 86 2.54 -1.36 17.49
N SER A 87 3.58 -1.62 16.68
CA SER A 87 3.42 -2.69 15.70
C SER A 87 3.92 -3.96 16.35
N LYS A 88 3.03 -4.73 17.02
CA LYS A 88 3.23 -6.18 17.06
C LYS A 88 3.57 -6.55 15.63
N THR A 89 4.80 -6.98 15.35
CA THR A 89 5.16 -7.44 14.01
C THR A 89 4.15 -8.53 13.70
N ILE A 90 3.24 -8.28 12.76
CA ILE A 90 2.25 -9.30 12.39
C ILE A 90 3.08 -10.49 11.91
N PRO A 91 3.01 -11.63 12.62
CA PRO A 91 3.86 -12.76 12.33
C PRO A 91 3.62 -13.23 10.89
N ARG A 92 4.69 -13.68 10.23
CA ARG A 92 4.56 -14.38 8.95
C ARG A 92 4.63 -15.87 9.23
N TYR A 93 3.80 -16.63 8.54
CA TYR A 93 3.80 -18.07 8.63
C TYR A 93 4.08 -18.71 7.26
N PRO A 94 4.56 -19.96 7.23
CA PRO A 94 4.72 -20.71 5.99
C PRO A 94 3.42 -20.75 5.19
N ARG A 95 3.52 -20.56 3.87
CA ARG A 95 2.38 -20.51 2.94
C ARG A 95 1.46 -21.73 3.06
N GLU A 96 2.02 -22.89 3.35
CA GLU A 96 1.33 -24.18 3.43
C GLU A 96 0.25 -24.17 4.51
N LEU A 97 0.44 -23.40 5.60
CA LEU A 97 -0.53 -23.27 6.68
C LEU A 97 -1.81 -22.53 6.25
N PHE A 98 -1.76 -21.77 5.14
CA PHE A 98 -2.89 -21.00 4.63
C PHE A 98 -3.69 -21.71 3.53
N LEU A 99 -3.22 -22.85 3.01
CA LEU A 99 -3.88 -23.53 1.87
C LEU A 99 -5.34 -23.88 2.17
N ASP A 100 -5.61 -24.37 3.38
CA ASP A 100 -6.96 -24.72 3.78
C ASP A 100 -7.83 -23.48 4.07
N ALA A 101 -7.25 -22.48 4.72
CA ALA A 101 -7.91 -21.21 4.97
C ALA A 101 -8.35 -20.52 3.67
N VAL A 102 -7.48 -20.49 2.66
CA VAL A 102 -7.80 -19.91 1.34
C VAL A 102 -9.01 -20.61 0.73
N ARG A 103 -9.02 -21.95 0.67
CA ARG A 103 -10.15 -22.70 0.11
C ARG A 103 -11.46 -22.42 0.85
N LYS A 104 -11.43 -22.41 2.19
CA LYS A 104 -12.60 -22.14 3.03
C LYS A 104 -13.14 -20.72 2.81
N ILE A 105 -12.25 -19.74 2.72
CA ILE A 105 -12.63 -18.34 2.48
C ILE A 105 -13.19 -18.17 1.06
N GLU A 106 -12.55 -18.77 0.05
CA GLU A 106 -13.05 -18.73 -1.34
C GLU A 106 -14.43 -19.38 -1.44
N ASP A 107 -14.61 -20.58 -0.89
CA ASP A 107 -15.91 -21.26 -0.86
C ASP A 107 -16.99 -20.41 -0.21
N ARG A 108 -16.68 -19.82 0.96
CA ARG A 108 -17.62 -18.95 1.67
C ARG A 108 -18.04 -17.74 0.84
N ILE A 109 -17.07 -16.96 0.34
CA ILE A 109 -17.37 -15.74 -0.42
C ILE A 109 -18.05 -16.11 -1.75
N SER A 110 -17.71 -17.26 -2.36
CA SER A 110 -18.31 -17.69 -3.63
C SER A 110 -19.84 -17.86 -3.58
N LYS A 111 -20.43 -18.01 -2.40
CA LYS A 111 -21.89 -18.11 -2.20
C LYS A 111 -22.64 -16.83 -2.55
N THR A 112 -21.97 -15.68 -2.52
CA THR A 112 -22.59 -14.35 -2.66
C THR A 112 -22.12 -13.61 -3.92
N THR A 113 -21.40 -14.29 -4.82
CA THR A 113 -20.70 -13.67 -5.95
C THR A 113 -20.50 -14.63 -7.11
N TYR A 114 -20.17 -14.10 -8.28
CA TYR A 114 -19.83 -14.90 -9.46
C TYR A 114 -18.32 -15.14 -9.56
N ARG A 115 -17.51 -14.32 -8.88
CA ARG A 115 -16.07 -14.33 -9.01
C ARG A 115 -15.39 -13.87 -7.72
N THR A 116 -14.53 -14.72 -7.18
CA THR A 116 -13.59 -14.42 -6.10
C THR A 116 -12.25 -15.05 -6.44
N LEU A 117 -11.16 -14.32 -6.22
CA LEU A 117 -9.81 -14.83 -6.39
C LEU A 117 -8.92 -14.38 -5.24
N VAL A 118 -8.11 -15.29 -4.69
CA VAL A 118 -6.98 -14.93 -3.84
C VAL A 118 -5.96 -14.07 -4.59
N ALA A 119 -5.43 -13.06 -3.90
CA ALA A 119 -4.50 -12.06 -4.41
C ALA A 119 -3.26 -11.97 -3.51
N GLY A 120 -2.64 -10.79 -3.47
CA GLY A 120 -1.57 -10.51 -2.52
C GLY A 120 -0.33 -11.38 -2.68
N SER A 121 0.41 -11.49 -1.58
CA SER A 121 1.63 -12.30 -1.51
C SER A 121 1.39 -13.79 -1.74
N PHE A 122 0.20 -14.29 -1.35
CA PHE A 122 -0.19 -15.67 -1.55
C PHE A 122 -0.29 -16.02 -3.04
N ARG A 123 -0.96 -15.17 -3.84
CA ARG A 123 -1.06 -15.36 -5.30
C ARG A 123 0.28 -15.26 -6.02
N ARG A 124 1.21 -14.46 -5.49
CA ARG A 124 2.59 -14.36 -6.02
C ARG A 124 3.49 -15.55 -5.61
N GLY A 125 2.99 -16.48 -4.79
CA GLY A 125 3.76 -17.65 -4.36
C GLY A 125 4.84 -17.35 -3.32
N ALA A 126 4.66 -16.30 -2.49
CA ALA A 126 5.60 -16.02 -1.42
C ALA A 126 5.66 -17.18 -0.41
N ALA A 127 6.86 -17.57 0.01
CA ALA A 127 7.06 -18.67 0.97
C ALA A 127 6.51 -18.35 2.37
N MET A 128 6.51 -17.07 2.75
CA MET A 128 6.08 -16.58 4.06
C MET A 128 4.96 -15.56 3.90
N ILE A 129 3.79 -15.86 4.45
CA ILE A 129 2.54 -15.10 4.30
C ILE A 129 2.20 -14.41 5.61
N ARG A 130 1.78 -13.14 5.53
CA ARG A 130 1.37 -12.32 6.67
C ARG A 130 -0.15 -12.25 6.80
N ASP A 131 -0.79 -12.03 5.67
CA ASP A 131 -2.19 -11.76 5.48
C ASP A 131 -2.65 -12.44 4.18
N LEU A 132 -3.97 -12.66 4.07
CA LEU A 132 -4.60 -13.11 2.83
C LEU A 132 -5.38 -11.95 2.22
N ASP A 133 -5.13 -11.70 0.94
CA ASP A 133 -5.88 -10.72 0.17
C ASP A 133 -6.83 -11.44 -0.78
N PHE A 134 -8.06 -10.95 -0.94
CA PHE A 134 -9.03 -11.45 -1.91
C PHE A 134 -9.61 -10.30 -2.73
N VAL A 135 -9.96 -10.60 -3.99
CA VAL A 135 -10.77 -9.71 -4.82
C VAL A 135 -12.04 -10.44 -5.21
N THR A 136 -13.19 -9.79 -5.01
CA THR A 136 -14.51 -10.37 -5.32
C THR A 136 -15.45 -9.35 -5.94
N ASN A 137 -16.42 -9.83 -6.73
CA ASN A 137 -17.55 -9.02 -7.19
C ASN A 137 -18.79 -9.07 -6.28
N ALA A 138 -18.66 -9.63 -5.08
CA ALA A 138 -19.65 -9.54 -4.03
C ALA A 138 -19.83 -8.08 -3.58
N THR A 139 -20.96 -7.78 -2.94
CA THR A 139 -21.12 -6.51 -2.21
C THR A 139 -20.42 -6.61 -0.86
N THR A 140 -19.89 -5.48 -0.38
CA THR A 140 -19.26 -5.39 0.95
C THR A 140 -20.17 -5.95 2.05
N ASP A 141 -21.46 -5.61 2.04
CA ASP A 141 -22.43 -6.09 3.03
C ASP A 141 -22.62 -7.60 3.00
N SER A 142 -22.68 -8.21 1.80
CA SER A 142 -22.82 -9.66 1.66
C SER A 142 -21.58 -10.41 2.16
N VAL A 143 -20.39 -9.86 1.94
CA VAL A 143 -19.15 -10.42 2.49
C VAL A 143 -19.15 -10.29 4.01
N ILE A 144 -19.52 -9.13 4.56
CA ILE A 144 -19.57 -8.94 6.02
C ILE A 144 -20.53 -9.94 6.66
N GLU A 145 -21.72 -10.11 6.08
CA GLU A 145 -22.74 -11.02 6.62
C GLU A 145 -22.25 -12.46 6.65
N GLU A 146 -21.57 -12.92 5.60
CA GLU A 146 -20.97 -14.25 5.57
C GLU A 146 -20.04 -14.46 6.76
N PHE A 147 -19.19 -13.50 7.11
CA PHE A 147 -18.22 -13.65 8.21
C PHE A 147 -18.77 -13.29 9.61
N ARG A 148 -19.91 -12.59 9.69
CA ARG A 148 -20.50 -12.13 10.95
C ARG A 148 -20.98 -13.28 11.83
N SER A 149 -21.43 -14.40 11.23
CA SER A 149 -21.91 -15.58 11.96
C SER A 149 -20.86 -16.23 12.87
N ASP A 150 -19.58 -15.94 12.64
CA ASP A 150 -18.47 -16.63 13.31
C ASP A 150 -17.89 -15.86 14.50
N GLY A 151 -18.51 -14.73 14.88
CA GLY A 151 -17.96 -13.87 15.94
C GLY A 151 -16.60 -13.25 15.58
N ILE A 152 -16.23 -13.24 14.30
CA ILE A 152 -15.00 -12.66 13.79
C ILE A 152 -15.09 -11.13 13.86
N ASN A 153 -14.04 -10.49 14.40
CA ASN A 153 -13.95 -9.03 14.40
C ASN A 153 -13.81 -8.52 12.97
N VAL A 154 -14.78 -7.70 12.54
CA VAL A 154 -14.78 -7.08 11.21
C VAL A 154 -14.39 -5.62 11.34
N THR A 155 -13.33 -5.21 10.65
CA THR A 155 -13.03 -3.79 10.43
C THR A 155 -13.29 -3.45 8.96
N VAL A 156 -14.12 -2.45 8.72
CA VAL A 156 -14.38 -1.95 7.36
C VAL A 156 -13.52 -0.71 7.12
N GLN A 157 -12.68 -0.74 6.08
CA GLN A 157 -11.90 0.41 5.65
C GLN A 157 -12.47 0.98 4.35
N GLY A 158 -13.12 2.15 4.45
CA GLY A 158 -13.82 2.76 3.33
C GLY A 158 -15.06 1.95 2.90
N GLN A 159 -15.41 1.98 1.61
CA GLN A 159 -16.63 1.32 1.09
C GLN A 159 -16.41 -0.07 0.48
N SER A 160 -15.16 -0.55 0.38
CA SER A 160 -14.82 -1.71 -0.48
C SER A 160 -13.81 -2.68 0.13
N VAL A 161 -13.29 -2.44 1.33
CA VAL A 161 -12.31 -3.33 1.97
C VAL A 161 -12.84 -3.80 3.33
N CYS A 162 -13.01 -5.11 3.47
CA CYS A 162 -13.30 -5.75 4.75
C CYS A 162 -12.05 -6.43 5.28
N ARG A 163 -11.82 -6.30 6.59
CA ARG A 163 -10.71 -6.92 7.28
C ARG A 163 -11.22 -7.85 8.38
N PHE A 164 -10.73 -9.09 8.37
CA PHE A 164 -11.10 -10.14 9.30
C PHE A 164 -9.86 -10.66 10.04
N ASP A 165 -9.94 -10.77 11.36
CA ASP A 165 -8.93 -11.49 12.14
C ASP A 165 -9.41 -12.93 12.36
N ILE A 166 -8.80 -13.88 11.65
CA ILE A 166 -9.11 -15.31 11.78
C ILE A 166 -8.12 -15.91 12.77
N GLY A 167 -8.63 -16.63 13.77
CA GLY A 167 -7.82 -17.29 14.78
C GLY A 167 -8.42 -18.61 15.25
N ASP A 168 -7.81 -19.72 14.82
CA ASP A 168 -7.94 -21.04 15.46
C ASP A 168 -6.56 -21.48 15.99
N THR A 169 -5.64 -21.89 15.09
CA THR A 169 -4.27 -22.32 15.44
C THR A 169 -3.21 -21.24 15.19
N ILE A 170 -3.42 -20.40 14.19
CA ILE A 170 -2.61 -19.22 13.88
C ILE A 170 -3.53 -18.03 13.67
N SER A 171 -3.13 -16.87 14.19
CA SER A 171 -3.87 -15.62 13.98
C SER A 171 -3.33 -14.90 12.75
N PHE A 172 -4.21 -14.59 11.80
CA PHE A 172 -3.88 -13.84 10.59
C PHE A 172 -5.04 -12.97 10.14
N GLN A 173 -4.70 -11.97 9.31
CA GLN A 173 -5.63 -11.01 8.77
C GLN A 173 -6.08 -11.43 7.36
N VAL A 174 -7.35 -11.21 7.03
CA VAL A 174 -7.90 -11.35 5.67
C VAL A 174 -8.45 -10.02 5.20
N ASP A 175 -7.93 -9.50 4.10
CA ASP A 175 -8.43 -8.30 3.43
C ASP A 175 -9.23 -8.71 2.17
N VAL A 176 -10.51 -8.33 2.10
CA VAL A 176 -11.38 -8.60 0.95
C VAL A 176 -11.72 -7.30 0.23
N LEU A 177 -11.25 -7.16 -1.01
CA LEU A 177 -11.56 -6.04 -1.90
C LEU A 177 -12.79 -6.38 -2.77
N CYS A 178 -13.89 -5.68 -2.54
CA CYS A 178 -15.11 -5.78 -3.34
C CYS A 178 -15.06 -4.80 -4.53
N THR A 179 -15.38 -5.27 -5.73
CA THR A 179 -15.26 -4.47 -6.97
C THR A 179 -16.21 -4.97 -8.07
N ASP A 180 -16.65 -4.07 -8.95
CA ASP A 180 -17.47 -4.46 -10.10
C ASP A 180 -16.68 -5.29 -11.12
N LEU A 181 -17.39 -6.10 -11.91
CA LEU A 181 -16.77 -6.97 -12.93
C LEU A 181 -15.95 -6.18 -13.96
N ASP A 182 -16.40 -4.99 -14.34
CA ASP A 182 -15.70 -4.09 -15.26
C ASP A 182 -14.36 -3.54 -14.70
N CYS A 183 -14.17 -3.62 -13.40
CA CYS A 183 -12.98 -3.15 -12.68
C CYS A 183 -12.10 -4.31 -12.21
N PHE A 184 -12.59 -5.55 -12.33
CA PHE A 184 -12.05 -6.72 -11.64
C PHE A 184 -10.60 -7.00 -11.99
N GLY A 185 -10.21 -6.86 -13.26
CA GLY A 185 -8.83 -7.04 -13.71
C GLY A 185 -7.87 -6.01 -13.13
N SER A 186 -8.27 -4.73 -13.10
CA SER A 186 -7.47 -3.67 -12.48
C SER A 186 -7.37 -3.83 -10.96
N ALA A 187 -8.45 -4.23 -10.31
CA ALA A 187 -8.48 -4.51 -8.88
C ALA A 187 -7.59 -5.71 -8.53
N LEU A 188 -7.64 -6.78 -9.33
CA LEU A 188 -6.82 -7.97 -9.16
C LEU A 188 -5.34 -7.66 -9.36
N LEU A 189 -4.96 -6.90 -10.40
CA LEU A 189 -3.59 -6.42 -10.58
C LEU A 189 -3.12 -5.64 -9.35
N HIS A 190 -3.95 -4.70 -8.88
CA HIS A 190 -3.63 -3.87 -7.73
C HIS A 190 -3.43 -4.68 -6.45
N ALA A 191 -4.37 -5.56 -6.12
CA ALA A 191 -4.32 -6.40 -4.92
C ALA A 191 -3.21 -7.46 -5.01
N THR A 192 -2.93 -7.98 -6.21
CA THR A 192 -1.84 -8.94 -6.42
C THR A 192 -0.49 -8.29 -6.22
N GLY A 193 -0.29 -7.04 -6.66
CA GLY A 193 0.99 -6.35 -6.54
C GLY A 193 2.13 -7.05 -7.30
N SER A 194 3.39 -6.93 -6.86
CA SER A 194 3.86 -6.29 -5.62
C SER A 194 3.64 -4.77 -5.57
N ARG A 195 4.01 -4.13 -4.45
CA ARG A 195 3.98 -2.66 -4.34
C ARG A 195 4.83 -2.01 -5.44
N GLU A 196 6.00 -2.56 -5.68
CA GLU A 196 6.98 -2.12 -6.67
C GLU A 196 6.41 -2.28 -8.08
N PHE A 197 5.82 -3.44 -8.39
CA PHE A 197 5.14 -3.68 -9.65
C PHE A 197 4.00 -2.67 -9.91
N ASN A 198 3.18 -2.41 -8.89
CA ASN A 198 2.12 -1.42 -8.97
C ASN A 198 2.65 0.00 -9.19
N ILE A 199 3.76 0.37 -8.57
CA ILE A 199 4.41 1.68 -8.78
C ILE A 199 4.90 1.77 -10.22
N TYR A 200 5.58 0.73 -10.70
CA TYR A 200 6.09 0.66 -12.06
C TYR A 200 4.98 0.78 -13.10
N LEU A 201 3.93 -0.05 -13.03
CA LEU A 201 2.80 0.03 -13.98
C LEU A 201 2.14 1.41 -14.01
N ARG A 202 2.04 2.09 -12.85
CA ARG A 202 1.50 3.46 -12.80
C ARG A 202 2.44 4.49 -13.43
N GLN A 203 3.76 4.33 -13.30
CA GLN A 203 4.72 5.19 -13.99
C GLN A 203 4.61 5.03 -15.50
N VAL A 204 4.44 3.79 -15.98
CA VAL A 204 4.24 3.49 -17.40
C VAL A 204 2.92 4.04 -17.92
N ALA A 205 1.82 3.84 -17.18
CA ALA A 205 0.55 4.45 -17.53
C ALA A 205 0.70 5.97 -17.67
N LYS A 206 1.38 6.61 -16.70
CA LYS A 206 1.61 8.05 -16.70
C LYS A 206 2.41 8.52 -17.93
N SER A 207 3.43 7.79 -18.37
CA SER A 207 4.19 8.15 -19.58
C SER A 207 3.37 8.02 -20.87
N LEU A 208 2.30 7.22 -20.86
CA LEU A 208 1.37 7.05 -21.98
C LEU A 208 0.16 8.00 -21.92
N GLY A 209 0.15 8.98 -21.02
CA GLY A 209 -1.02 9.86 -20.85
C GLY A 209 -2.22 9.17 -20.17
N LEU A 210 -1.98 8.03 -19.52
CA LEU A 210 -2.99 7.22 -18.84
C LEU A 210 -2.85 7.27 -17.31
N LYS A 211 -3.92 6.88 -16.61
CA LYS A 211 -4.00 6.77 -15.15
C LYS A 211 -4.46 5.37 -14.79
N LEU A 212 -3.57 4.58 -14.22
CA LEU A 212 -3.90 3.27 -13.65
C LEU A 212 -4.25 3.39 -12.16
N ASN A 213 -5.39 2.85 -11.76
CA ASN A 213 -5.77 2.66 -10.37
C ASN A 213 -6.59 1.37 -10.20
N ARG A 214 -7.07 1.05 -8.99
CA ARG A 214 -7.78 -0.20 -8.72
C ARG A 214 -9.11 -0.33 -9.47
N HIS A 215 -9.68 0.78 -9.93
CA HIS A 215 -10.97 0.82 -10.66
C HIS A 215 -10.81 0.76 -12.17
N GLY A 216 -9.58 0.72 -12.69
CA GLY A 216 -9.37 0.74 -14.14
C GLY A 216 -8.11 1.48 -14.58
N LEU A 217 -7.92 1.45 -15.89
CA LEU A 217 -7.01 2.29 -16.65
C LEU A 217 -7.83 3.36 -17.38
N PHE A 218 -7.42 4.63 -17.26
CA PHE A 218 -8.19 5.76 -17.76
C PHE A 218 -7.31 6.72 -18.56
N HIS A 219 -7.87 7.39 -19.56
CA HIS A 219 -7.25 8.59 -20.12
C HIS A 219 -7.16 9.69 -19.06
N ARG A 220 -6.05 10.44 -19.03
CA ARG A 220 -5.89 11.50 -18.02
C ARG A 220 -6.69 12.76 -18.32
N ASP A 221 -6.99 12.99 -19.60
CA ASP A 221 -7.56 14.25 -20.06
C ASP A 221 -9.08 14.30 -19.84
N ASP A 222 -9.78 13.19 -20.10
CA ASP A 222 -11.25 13.08 -20.00
C ASP A 222 -11.74 12.06 -18.96
N ASN A 223 -10.83 11.32 -18.32
CA ASN A 223 -11.14 10.19 -17.42
C ASN A 223 -11.99 9.07 -18.06
N LEU A 224 -11.98 8.93 -19.39
CA LEU A 224 -12.62 7.80 -20.05
C LEU A 224 -11.87 6.50 -19.72
N ARG A 225 -12.60 5.45 -19.33
CA ARG A 225 -12.03 4.14 -19.02
C ARG A 225 -11.59 3.45 -20.31
N VAL A 226 -10.34 3.00 -20.33
CA VAL A 226 -9.67 2.32 -21.45
C VAL A 226 -9.65 0.82 -21.26
N ALA A 227 -9.46 0.37 -20.02
CA ALA A 227 -9.39 -1.05 -19.65
C ALA A 227 -9.74 -1.23 -18.17
N GLY A 228 -10.13 -2.43 -17.77
CA GLY A 228 -10.43 -2.70 -16.37
C GLY A 228 -10.89 -4.11 -16.05
N ALA A 229 -11.52 -4.80 -17.01
CA ALA A 229 -12.23 -6.04 -16.74
C ALA A 229 -11.29 -7.23 -16.53
N THR A 230 -10.13 -7.24 -17.21
CA THR A 230 -9.13 -8.32 -17.10
C THR A 230 -7.71 -7.77 -16.90
N GLU A 231 -6.83 -8.57 -16.29
CA GLU A 231 -5.42 -8.16 -16.09
C GLU A 231 -4.73 -8.02 -17.45
N GLU A 232 -5.05 -8.92 -18.37
CA GLU A 232 -4.50 -9.02 -19.72
C GLU A 232 -4.84 -7.78 -20.56
N GLU A 233 -6.08 -7.29 -20.46
CA GLU A 233 -6.51 -6.06 -21.13
C GLU A 233 -5.71 -4.85 -20.64
N VAL A 234 -5.62 -4.68 -19.31
CA VAL A 234 -4.88 -3.58 -18.68
C VAL A 234 -3.40 -3.63 -19.04
N LEU A 235 -2.75 -4.79 -18.92
CA LEU A 235 -1.34 -4.98 -19.23
C LEU A 235 -1.05 -4.71 -20.71
N ARG A 236 -1.92 -5.17 -21.61
CA ARG A 236 -1.79 -4.93 -23.05
C ARG A 236 -1.85 -3.44 -23.40
N CYS A 237 -2.78 -2.69 -22.83
CA CYS A 237 -2.85 -1.24 -23.01
C CYS A 237 -1.59 -0.51 -22.51
N LEU A 238 -0.83 -1.13 -21.59
CA LEU A 238 0.43 -0.60 -21.07
C LEU A 238 1.67 -1.11 -21.83
N GLY A 239 1.48 -1.89 -22.89
CA GLY A 239 2.54 -2.43 -23.74
C GLY A 239 3.22 -3.69 -23.18
N PHE A 240 2.54 -4.44 -22.31
CA PHE A 240 3.02 -5.69 -21.75
C PHE A 240 2.22 -6.90 -22.27
N GLY A 241 2.89 -8.05 -22.32
CA GLY A 241 2.20 -9.34 -22.32
C GLY A 241 1.62 -9.64 -20.93
N MET A 242 0.95 -10.78 -20.80
CA MET A 242 0.51 -11.24 -19.49
C MET A 242 1.73 -11.52 -18.61
N VAL A 243 1.80 -10.87 -17.44
CA VAL A 243 2.89 -11.06 -16.46
C VAL A 243 2.42 -12.06 -15.40
N PRO A 244 3.05 -13.24 -15.29
CA PRO A 244 2.71 -14.22 -14.26
C PRO A 244 2.79 -13.60 -12.86
N PRO A 245 1.83 -13.87 -11.94
CA PRO A 245 1.86 -13.31 -10.59
C PRO A 245 3.18 -13.53 -9.84
N SER A 246 3.81 -14.69 -10.00
CA SER A 246 5.09 -15.05 -9.38
C SER A 246 6.25 -14.13 -9.79
N GLU A 247 6.16 -13.50 -10.94
CA GLU A 247 7.21 -12.65 -11.49
C GLU A 247 7.01 -11.17 -11.19
N ARG A 248 5.91 -10.79 -10.54
CA ARG A 248 5.61 -9.40 -10.18
C ARG A 248 6.35 -8.90 -8.94
N CYS A 249 7.35 -9.64 -8.48
CA CYS A 249 8.23 -9.30 -7.34
C CYS A 249 9.63 -8.88 -7.84
N PHE A 250 9.71 -8.14 -8.95
CA PHE A 250 10.99 -7.72 -9.51
C PHE A 250 11.47 -6.39 -8.93
N ASP A 251 12.80 -6.21 -8.98
CA ASP A 251 13.40 -4.91 -8.74
C ASP A 251 13.15 -4.00 -9.95
N SER A 252 12.42 -2.91 -9.74
CA SER A 252 12.15 -1.89 -10.76
C SER A 252 13.41 -1.24 -11.34
N ALA A 253 14.59 -1.45 -10.74
CA ALA A 253 15.89 -1.03 -11.28
C ALA A 253 16.37 -1.90 -12.47
N VAL A 254 15.79 -3.09 -12.67
CA VAL A 254 16.12 -3.95 -13.81
C VAL A 254 15.48 -3.38 -15.08
N LYS A 255 16.32 -2.87 -15.98
CA LYS A 255 15.92 -2.15 -17.21
C LYS A 255 15.23 -3.03 -18.24
N GLU A 256 15.59 -4.31 -18.30
CA GLU A 256 14.99 -5.25 -19.23
C GLU A 256 13.93 -6.08 -18.53
N GLN A 257 12.68 -5.85 -18.94
CA GLN A 257 11.53 -6.62 -18.45
C GLN A 257 11.11 -7.56 -19.58
N PRO A 258 11.21 -8.90 -19.42
CA PRO A 258 10.95 -9.85 -20.51
C PRO A 258 9.52 -9.77 -21.05
N TRP A 259 8.62 -9.19 -20.27
CA TRP A 259 7.20 -9.01 -20.58
C TRP A 259 6.89 -7.76 -21.43
N ARG A 260 7.87 -6.88 -21.66
CA ARG A 260 7.70 -5.69 -22.52
C ARG A 260 7.61 -6.10 -23.97
N VAL A 261 6.47 -5.82 -24.60
CA VAL A 261 6.26 -6.11 -26.02
C VAL A 261 6.83 -5.00 -26.91
N HIS A 262 6.95 -3.78 -26.37
CA HIS A 262 7.49 -2.62 -27.08
C HIS A 262 8.62 -1.98 -26.25
N LYS A 263 9.79 -1.77 -26.87
CA LYS A 263 10.85 -0.92 -26.30
C LYS A 263 10.42 0.53 -26.50
N ILE A 264 10.34 1.30 -25.41
CA ILE A 264 10.12 2.76 -25.43
C ILE A 264 11.47 3.43 -25.64
#